data_AF-A0A6A0AE07-F1
#
_entry.id   AF-A0A6A0AE07-F1
#
_cell.length_a   1.000
_cell.length_b   1.000
_cell.length_c   1.000
_cell.angle_alpha   90.00
_cell.angle_beta   90.00
_cell.angle_gamma   90.00
#
_symmetry.space_group_name_H-M   'P 1'
#
loop_
_entity.id
_entity.type
_entity.pdbx_description
1 polymer ?
#
loop_
_entity_poly.entity_id
_entity_poly.type
_entity_poly.pdbx_seq_one_letter_code
_entity_poly.pdbx_strand_id
1 'polypeptide(L)'
;MLVEPQTGLPYPADYCVFGTSNCPQLAGLGVRVKKILGLKNINIYALGIYVDSAAAKKALGSKFKSLDKETLANSQALLDEVLACESIEKTLRLVISFGALKRSQFVEALNERLAPGLKQVG
;
A
#
# COMPACT_ATOMS: atom_id res chain seq x y z
N MET A 1 -4.85 -11.10 -11.97
CA MET A 1 -3.52 -10.46 -11.82
C MET A 1 -3.63 -9.07 -12.41
N LEU A 2 -3.22 -8.05 -11.66
CA LEU A 2 -3.16 -6.67 -12.13
C LEU A 2 -1.70 -6.28 -12.36
N VAL A 3 -1.44 -5.39 -13.31
CA VAL A 3 -0.10 -4.94 -13.65
C VAL A 3 0.02 -3.47 -13.30
N GLU A 4 1.06 -3.10 -12.57
CA GLU A 4 1.35 -1.69 -12.32
C GLU A 4 1.85 -1.04 -13.63
N PRO A 5 1.18 0.00 -14.14
CA PRO A 5 1.38 0.50 -15.50
C PRO A 5 2.75 1.14 -15.77
N GLN A 6 3.42 1.75 -14.78
CA GLN A 6 4.68 2.45 -15.00
C GLN A 6 5.92 1.52 -14.97
N THR A 7 5.83 0.40 -14.26
CA THR A 7 6.93 -0.56 -14.06
C THR A 7 6.69 -1.89 -14.75
N GLY A 8 5.44 -2.21 -15.13
CA GLY A 8 5.07 -3.49 -15.71
C GLY A 8 5.07 -4.65 -14.70
N LEU A 9 5.22 -4.37 -13.41
CA LEU A 9 5.32 -5.40 -12.38
C LEU A 9 3.94 -5.99 -12.05
N PRO A 10 3.81 -7.34 -12.02
CA PRO A 10 2.54 -8.00 -11.75
C PRO A 10 2.24 -8.13 -10.25
N TYR A 11 0.96 -8.01 -9.92
CA TYR A 11 0.39 -8.19 -8.59
C TYR A 11 -0.80 -9.16 -8.66
N PRO A 12 -0.85 -10.16 -7.77
CA PRO A 12 -2.03 -11.03 -7.64
C PRO A 12 -3.24 -10.22 -7.16
N ALA A 13 -4.44 -10.76 -7.39
CA ALA A 13 -5.69 -10.10 -6.97
C ALA A 13 -5.91 -10.19 -5.45
N ASP A 14 -5.35 -11.22 -4.83
CA ASP A 14 -5.33 -11.47 -3.40
C ASP A 14 -3.90 -11.78 -2.95
N TYR A 15 -3.61 -11.62 -1.66
CA TYR A 15 -2.30 -11.93 -1.12
C TYR A 15 -2.38 -12.38 0.33
N CYS A 16 -2.17 -13.67 0.55
CA CYS A 16 -2.15 -14.28 1.87
C CYS A 16 -0.73 -14.26 2.42
N VAL A 17 -0.56 -13.81 3.67
CA VAL A 17 0.71 -13.94 4.39
C VAL A 17 0.54 -15.07 5.42
N PHE A 18 1.45 -16.04 5.42
CA PHE A 18 1.52 -17.13 6.42
C PHE A 18 0.23 -17.95 6.64
N GLY A 19 -0.21 -18.70 5.63
CA GLY A 19 -1.18 -19.80 5.83
C GLY A 19 -2.60 -19.38 6.22
N THR A 20 -2.95 -18.10 6.12
CA THR A 20 -4.32 -17.63 6.31
C THR A 20 -5.22 -18.01 5.13
N SER A 21 -6.46 -18.40 5.42
CA SER A 21 -7.47 -18.76 4.41
C SER A 21 -8.26 -17.56 3.88
N ASN A 22 -8.31 -16.46 4.64
CA ASN A 22 -8.94 -15.21 4.24
C ASN A 22 -7.87 -14.24 3.77
N CYS A 23 -7.64 -14.19 2.47
CA CYS A 23 -6.56 -13.40 1.90
C CYS A 23 -7.04 -11.98 1.57
N PRO A 24 -6.39 -10.93 2.09
CA PRO A 24 -6.66 -9.54 1.70
C PRO A 24 -6.64 -9.35 0.18
N GLN A 25 -7.58 -8.56 -0.34
CA GLN A 25 -7.69 -8.28 -1.77
C GLN A 25 -6.92 -7.02 -2.14
N LEU A 26 -6.36 -6.98 -3.35
CA LEU A 26 -5.63 -5.82 -3.86
C LEU A 26 -6.56 -4.61 -3.94
N ALA A 27 -6.29 -3.60 -3.13
CA ALA A 27 -7.06 -2.37 -3.04
C ALA A 27 -6.44 -1.22 -3.87
N GLY A 28 -5.13 -1.27 -4.14
CA GLY A 28 -4.46 -0.24 -4.93
C GLY A 28 -3.04 -0.59 -5.33
N LEU A 29 -2.59 0.06 -6.40
CA LEU A 29 -1.23 -0.02 -6.94
C LEU A 29 -0.59 1.37 -6.96
N GLY A 30 0.74 1.42 -6.85
CA GLY A 30 1.49 2.67 -6.96
C GLY A 30 2.97 2.45 -7.21
N VAL A 31 3.69 3.54 -7.43
CA VAL A 31 5.15 3.53 -7.68
C VAL A 31 5.83 4.60 -6.86
N ARG A 32 6.95 4.23 -6.25
CA ARG A 32 7.87 5.19 -5.66
C ARG A 32 8.87 5.65 -6.71
N VAL A 33 8.70 6.88 -7.16
CA VAL A 33 9.61 7.53 -8.10
C VAL A 33 10.59 8.43 -7.34
N LYS A 34 11.89 8.34 -7.68
CA LYS A 34 12.91 9.30 -7.25
C LYS A 34 13.30 10.17 -8.44
N LYS A 35 13.10 11.48 -8.30
CA LYS A 35 13.59 12.47 -9.27
C LYS A 35 15.06 12.77 -8.96
N ILE A 36 15.92 12.68 -9.97
CA ILE A 36 17.32 13.08 -9.87
C ILE A 36 17.49 14.33 -10.73
N LEU A 37 18.01 15.41 -10.15
CA LEU A 37 18.13 16.70 -10.83
C LEU A 37 18.97 16.55 -12.11
N GLY A 38 18.44 17.03 -13.23
CA GLY A 38 19.11 16.92 -14.54
C GLY A 38 19.07 15.53 -15.18
N LEU A 39 18.46 14.53 -14.53
CA LEU A 39 18.34 13.15 -15.03
C LEU A 39 16.87 12.71 -15.12
N LYS A 40 16.64 11.58 -15.78
CA LYS A 40 15.32 10.94 -15.87
C LYS A 40 14.85 10.47 -14.48
N ASN A 41 13.53 10.48 -14.28
CA ASN A 41 12.89 9.85 -13.14
C ASN A 41 13.27 8.38 -13.04
N ILE A 42 13.61 7.93 -11.82
CA ILE A 42 13.93 6.53 -11.54
C ILE A 42 12.80 5.90 -10.73
N ASN A 43 12.22 4.83 -11.26
CA ASN A 43 11.24 4.00 -10.55
C ASN A 43 12.00 3.10 -9.58
N ILE A 44 11.88 3.37 -8.28
CA ILE A 44 12.62 2.65 -7.23
C ILE A 44 11.95 1.30 -6.96
N TYR A 45 10.64 1.31 -6.72
CA TYR A 45 9.80 0.14 -6.53
C TYR A 45 8.37 0.43 -6.94
N ALA A 46 7.65 -0.62 -7.36
CA ALA A 46 6.20 -0.64 -7.35
C ALA A 46 5.69 -1.15 -5.99
N LEU A 47 4.47 -0.79 -5.63
CA LEU A 47 3.80 -1.26 -4.43
C LEU A 47 2.35 -1.65 -4.72
N GLY A 48 1.87 -2.65 -3.99
CA GLY A 48 0.46 -3.01 -3.92
C GLY A 48 0.00 -3.03 -2.47
N ILE A 49 -1.13 -2.39 -2.18
CA ILE A 49 -1.81 -2.47 -0.89
C ILE A 49 -2.96 -3.45 -0.99
N TYR A 50 -3.02 -4.39 -0.07
CA TYR A 50 -4.08 -5.38 0.05
C TYR A 50 -4.83 -5.14 1.34
N VAL A 51 -6.16 -5.24 1.28
CA VAL A 51 -7.06 -4.98 2.41
C VAL A 51 -8.12 -6.09 2.44
N ASP A 52 -8.41 -6.62 3.62
CA ASP A 52 -9.59 -7.48 3.80
C ASP A 52 -10.86 -6.63 3.64
N SER A 53 -11.46 -6.70 2.45
CA SER A 53 -12.65 -5.93 2.12
C SER A 53 -13.88 -6.34 2.94
N ALA A 54 -13.96 -7.60 3.37
CA ALA A 54 -15.07 -8.09 4.18
C ALA A 54 -14.97 -7.54 5.61
N ALA A 55 -13.78 -7.59 6.21
CA ALA A 55 -13.51 -6.97 7.51
C ALA A 55 -13.74 -5.45 7.46
N ALA A 56 -13.24 -4.78 6.42
CA ALA A 56 -13.45 -3.34 6.25
C ALA A 56 -14.93 -2.97 6.13
N LYS A 57 -15.70 -3.71 5.33
CA LYS A 57 -17.15 -3.50 5.19
C LYS A 57 -17.89 -3.75 6.51
N LYS A 58 -17.49 -4.76 7.28
CA LYS A 58 -18.07 -5.07 8.59
C LYS A 58 -17.78 -3.97 9.61
N ALA A 59 -16.54 -3.47 9.67
CA ALA A 59 -16.12 -2.47 10.65
C ALA A 59 -16.61 -1.05 10.32
N LEU A 60 -16.57 -0.65 9.04
CA LEU A 60 -16.74 0.74 8.62
C LEU A 60 -17.96 0.97 7.71
N GLY A 61 -18.57 -0.09 7.19
CA GLY A 61 -19.60 0.02 6.15
C GLY A 61 -20.80 0.88 6.55
N SER A 62 -21.25 0.82 7.80
CA SER A 62 -22.37 1.63 8.29
C SER A 62 -22.05 3.13 8.33
N LYS A 63 -20.80 3.50 8.59
CA LYS A 63 -20.32 4.89 8.69
C LYS A 63 -20.24 5.58 7.34
N PHE A 64 -19.89 4.84 6.29
CA PHE A 64 -19.68 5.39 4.95
C PHE A 64 -20.78 5.00 3.95
N LYS A 65 -21.85 4.31 4.38
CA LYS A 65 -22.92 3.78 3.51
C LYS A 65 -23.64 4.83 2.67
N SER A 66 -23.67 6.08 3.11
CA SER A 66 -24.40 7.17 2.46
C SER A 66 -23.58 7.89 1.39
N LEU A 67 -22.28 7.60 1.30
CA LEU A 67 -21.42 8.17 0.27
C LEU A 67 -21.59 7.38 -1.03
N ASP A 68 -21.69 8.10 -2.13
CA ASP A 68 -21.61 7.49 -3.46
C ASP A 68 -20.18 6.97 -3.73
N LYS A 69 -20.05 6.18 -4.80
CA LYS A 69 -18.79 5.52 -5.17
C LYS A 69 -17.64 6.50 -5.42
N GLU A 70 -17.91 7.64 -6.05
CA GLU A 70 -16.87 8.62 -6.42
C GLU A 70 -16.39 9.39 -5.20
N THR A 71 -17.31 9.82 -4.34
CA THR A 71 -16.97 10.44 -3.05
C THR A 71 -16.22 9.47 -2.15
N LEU A 72 -16.64 8.21 -2.10
CA LEU A 72 -15.99 7.17 -1.31
C LEU A 72 -14.55 6.89 -1.80
N ALA A 73 -14.34 6.83 -3.11
CA ALA A 73 -13.02 6.58 -3.72
C ALA A 73 -11.99 7.68 -3.40
N ASN A 74 -12.46 8.90 -3.14
CA ASN A 74 -11.61 10.06 -2.83
C ASN A 74 -11.66 10.46 -1.34
N SER A 75 -12.27 9.64 -0.48
CA SER A 75 -12.46 9.96 0.93
C SER A 75 -11.20 9.68 1.75
N GLN A 76 -10.50 10.75 2.13
CA GLN A 76 -9.39 10.67 3.09
C GLN A 76 -9.85 10.09 4.44
N ALA A 77 -11.05 10.45 4.89
CA ALA A 77 -11.61 9.95 6.13
C ALA A 77 -11.81 8.42 6.10
N LEU A 78 -12.22 7.84 4.96
CA LEU A 78 -12.27 6.38 4.82
C LEU A 78 -10.87 5.77 4.90
N LEU A 79 -9.90 6.35 4.20
CA LEU A 79 -8.54 5.85 4.19
C LEU A 79 -7.93 5.85 5.61
N ASP A 80 -8.11 6.94 6.35
CA ASP A 80 -7.62 7.08 7.73
C ASP A 80 -8.24 6.03 8.65
N GLU A 81 -9.56 5.82 8.57
CA GLU A 81 -10.29 4.81 9.35
C GLU A 81 -9.87 3.39 9.00
N VAL A 82 -9.68 3.10 7.70
CA VAL A 82 -9.13 1.81 7.28
C VAL A 82 -7.77 1.61 7.93
N LEU A 83 -6.84 2.56 7.77
CA LEU A 83 -5.48 2.49 8.32
C LEU A 83 -5.45 2.28 9.83
N ALA A 84 -6.28 3.02 10.58
CA ALA A 84 -6.33 2.96 12.04
C ALA A 84 -7.01 1.70 12.60
N CYS A 85 -7.90 1.05 11.84
CA CYS A 85 -8.67 -0.07 12.36
C CYS A 85 -7.85 -1.38 12.38
N GLU A 86 -7.48 -1.84 13.57
CA GLU A 86 -6.68 -3.06 13.78
C GLU A 86 -7.38 -4.35 13.34
N SER A 87 -8.71 -4.38 13.36
CA SER A 87 -9.50 -5.55 12.94
C SER A 87 -9.55 -5.77 11.42
N ILE A 88 -9.03 -4.81 10.64
CA ILE A 88 -8.91 -4.92 9.19
C ILE A 88 -7.48 -5.37 8.86
N GLU A 89 -7.33 -6.58 8.35
CA GLU A 89 -6.03 -7.06 7.87
C GLU A 89 -5.58 -6.26 6.64
N LYS A 90 -4.30 -5.88 6.65
CA LYS A 90 -3.67 -5.09 5.59
C LYS A 90 -2.31 -5.67 5.27
N THR A 91 -1.99 -5.76 3.98
CA THR A 91 -0.66 -6.13 3.53
C THR A 91 -0.12 -5.11 2.55
N LEU A 92 1.13 -4.67 2.77
CA LEU A 92 1.88 -3.87 1.82
C LEU A 92 2.94 -4.75 1.13
N ARG A 93 2.82 -4.91 -0.19
CA ARG A 93 3.80 -5.64 -1.00
C ARG A 93 4.64 -4.67 -1.81
N LEU A 94 5.93 -4.57 -1.50
CA LEU A 94 6.89 -3.79 -2.28
C LEU A 94 7.67 -4.70 -3.24
N VAL A 95 7.80 -4.29 -4.50
CA VAL A 95 8.58 -5.02 -5.50
C VAL A 95 9.60 -4.04 -6.11
N ILE A 96 10.88 -4.28 -5.84
CA ILE A 96 11.98 -3.41 -6.27
C ILE A 96 12.12 -3.48 -7.80
N SER A 97 12.01 -2.32 -8.46
CA SER A 97 12.18 -2.20 -9.92
C SER A 97 13.57 -1.67 -10.29
N PHE A 98 14.26 -0.96 -9.39
CA PHE A 98 15.59 -0.41 -9.67
C PHE A 98 16.69 -1.43 -9.35
N GLY A 99 17.21 -2.11 -10.38
CA GLY A 99 18.16 -3.22 -10.22
C GLY A 99 19.50 -2.87 -9.56
N ALA A 100 19.90 -1.61 -9.57
CA ALA A 100 21.14 -1.16 -8.90
C ALA A 100 20.95 -0.86 -7.41
N LEU A 101 19.73 -0.94 -6.88
CA LEU A 101 19.45 -0.67 -5.47
C LEU A 101 19.94 -1.83 -4.61
N LYS A 102 20.90 -1.58 -3.72
CA LYS A 102 21.30 -2.58 -2.73
C LYS A 102 20.24 -2.70 -1.64
N ARG A 103 20.05 -3.92 -1.11
CA ARG A 103 19.14 -4.19 0.01
C ARG A 103 19.43 -3.29 1.23
N SER A 104 20.70 -3.10 1.58
CA SER A 104 21.08 -2.24 2.71
C SER A 104 20.61 -0.80 2.52
N GLN A 105 20.83 -0.23 1.34
CA GLN A 105 20.38 1.13 0.99
C GLN A 105 18.85 1.26 1.05
N PHE A 106 18.12 0.23 0.62
CA PHE A 106 16.66 0.22 0.72
C PHE A 106 16.19 0.21 2.18
N VAL A 107 16.74 -0.70 3.01
CA VAL A 107 16.36 -0.83 4.43
C VAL A 107 16.72 0.42 5.22
N GLU A 108 17.91 0.99 4.99
CA GLU A 108 18.36 2.23 5.61
C GLU A 108 17.42 3.40 5.29
N ALA A 109 17.14 3.63 4.00
CA ALA A 109 16.23 4.69 3.58
C ALA A 109 14.80 4.50 4.10
N LEU A 110 14.34 3.25 4.22
CA LEU A 110 13.04 2.94 4.82
C LEU A 110 13.03 3.28 6.32
N ASN A 111 14.05 2.85 7.05
CA ASN A 111 14.18 3.11 8.48
C ASN A 111 14.26 4.62 8.77
N GLU A 112 15.06 5.37 8.00
CA GLU A 112 15.14 6.83 8.13
C GLU A 112 13.78 7.51 7.95
N ARG A 113 12.94 7.00 7.04
CA ARG A 113 11.61 7.55 6.78
C ARG A 113 10.58 7.18 7.83
N LEU A 114 10.66 5.98 8.39
CA LEU A 114 9.72 5.50 9.40
C LEU A 114 10.07 5.98 10.81
N ALA A 115 11.36 6.15 11.12
CA ALA A 115 11.82 6.46 12.48
C ALA A 115 11.17 7.71 13.11
N PRO A 116 10.99 8.84 12.40
CA PRO A 116 10.30 10.00 12.97
C PRO A 116 8.85 9.70 13.36
N GLY A 117 8.13 8.94 12.53
CA GLY A 117 6.75 8.55 12.80
C GLY A 117 6.65 7.58 13.97
N LEU A 118 7.53 6.57 14.02
CA LEU A 118 7.56 5.58 15.09
C LEU A 118 7.94 6.16 16.46
N LYS A 119 8.72 7.25 16.50
CA LYS A 119 9.07 7.95 17.76
C LYS A 119 7.92 8.76 18.35
N GLN A 120 6.88 9.07 17.58
CA GLN A 120 5.73 9.86 18.04
C GLN A 120 4.60 9.01 18.61
N VAL A 121 4.66 7.69 18.40
CA VAL A 121 3.69 6.69 18.92
C VAL A 121 4.27 5.86 20.08
N GLY A 122 5.45 6.22 20.59
CA GLY A 122 6.11 5.58 21.74
C GLY A 122 6.10 6.44 22.99
#